data_AF-R1F1S6-F1
#
_entry.id   AF-R1F1S6-F1
#
_cell.length_a   1.000
_cell.length_b   1.000
_cell.length_c   1.000
_cell.angle_alpha   90.00
_cell.angle_beta   90.00
_cell.angle_gamma   90.00
#
_symmetry.space_group_name_H-M   'P 1'
#
loop_
_entity.id
_entity.type
_entity.pdbx_description
1 polymer ?
#
loop_
_entity_poly.entity_id
_entity_poly.type
_entity_poly.pdbx_seq_one_letter_code
_entity_poly.pdbx_strand_id
1 'polypeptide(L)'
;LEQFKKSPSAATSVLTLLTADGQPPHLKQAAAVFFKNMCKRHWDAEASEVTIGEDVKQQVRDNLLSLFLVVPESIQAQLSEAISIIASHDFPERWQALLPALVQQ
;
A
#
# COMPACT_ATOMS: atom_id res chain seq x y z
N LEU A 1 -2.63 -7.66 -16.95
CA LEU A 1 -3.07 -7.52 -15.54
C LEU A 1 -2.75 -8.75 -14.69
N GLU A 2 -3.07 -9.97 -15.12
CA GLU A 2 -2.83 -11.17 -14.28
C GLU A 2 -1.35 -11.50 -14.04
N GLN A 3 -0.48 -11.34 -15.04
CA GLN A 3 0.98 -11.46 -14.83
C GLN A 3 1.54 -10.34 -13.94
N PHE A 4 0.92 -9.15 -13.98
CA PHE A 4 1.32 -8.02 -13.13
C PHE A 4 0.92 -8.27 -11.68
N LYS A 5 -0.27 -8.84 -11.42
CA LYS A 5 -0.71 -9.26 -10.08
C LYS A 5 0.24 -10.28 -9.42
N LYS A 6 0.97 -11.06 -10.22
CA LYS A 6 1.93 -12.07 -9.74
C LYS A 6 3.35 -11.54 -9.56
N SER A 7 3.64 -10.30 -9.98
CA SER A 7 4.97 -9.72 -9.85
C SER A 7 5.14 -9.11 -8.46
N PRO A 8 6.21 -9.44 -7.71
CA PRO A 8 6.49 -8.83 -6.41
C PRO A 8 6.53 -7.29 -6.48
N SER A 9 7.02 -6.72 -7.59
CA SER A 9 7.17 -5.28 -7.79
C SER A 9 5.89 -4.54 -8.18
N ALA A 10 4.75 -5.25 -8.27
CA ALA A 10 3.50 -4.61 -8.66
C ALA A 10 2.94 -3.68 -7.58
N ALA A 11 3.13 -4.01 -6.29
CA ALA A 11 2.68 -3.15 -5.20
C ALA A 11 3.39 -1.78 -5.20
N THR A 12 4.70 -1.76 -5.42
CA THR A 12 5.49 -0.53 -5.51
C THR A 12 5.17 0.26 -6.77
N SER A 13 4.97 -0.42 -7.91
CA SER A 13 4.56 0.24 -9.17
C SER A 13 3.22 0.97 -9.04
N VAL A 14 2.27 0.40 -8.31
CA VAL A 14 0.95 1.03 -8.09
C VAL A 14 1.07 2.26 -7.18
N LEU A 15 1.93 2.21 -6.16
CA LEU A 15 2.22 3.38 -5.32
C LEU A 15 2.84 4.52 -6.15
N THR A 16 3.78 4.22 -7.05
CA THR A 16 4.35 5.21 -7.98
C THR A 16 3.30 5.81 -8.92
N LEU A 17 2.30 5.02 -9.32
CA LEU A 17 1.20 5.54 -10.15
C LEU A 17 0.30 6.53 -9.39
N LEU A 18 0.19 6.38 -8.06
CA LEU A 18 -0.56 7.32 -7.22
C LEU A 18 0.15 8.67 -7.07
N THR A 19 1.49 8.66 -7.02
CA THR A 19 2.32 9.88 -6.97
C THR A 19 2.49 10.55 -8.32
N ALA A 20 2.33 9.83 -9.43
CA ALA A 20 2.53 10.39 -10.76
C ALA A 20 1.64 11.62 -11.03
N ASP A 21 2.27 12.73 -11.41
CA ASP A 21 1.61 13.95 -11.85
C ASP A 21 0.89 13.75 -13.19
N GLY A 22 -0.21 14.48 -13.39
CA GLY A 22 -0.98 14.47 -14.63
C GLY A 22 -1.94 13.28 -14.82
N GLN A 23 -2.01 12.33 -13.87
CA GLN A 23 -2.99 11.25 -13.94
C GLN A 23 -4.40 11.73 -13.56
N PRO A 24 -5.45 11.29 -14.28
CA PRO A 24 -6.82 11.63 -13.94
C PRO A 24 -7.21 11.15 -12.53
N PRO A 25 -8.03 11.92 -11.78
CA PRO A 25 -8.44 11.54 -10.42
C PRO A 25 -9.07 10.14 -10.31
N HIS A 26 -9.88 9.74 -11.31
CA HIS A 26 -10.52 8.43 -11.34
C HIS A 26 -9.52 7.27 -11.46
N LEU A 27 -8.40 7.49 -12.15
CA LEU A 27 -7.36 6.47 -12.31
C LEU A 27 -6.54 6.33 -11.02
N LYS A 28 -6.26 7.45 -10.32
CA LYS A 28 -5.65 7.41 -8.99
C LYS A 28 -6.55 6.67 -7.98
N GLN A 29 -7.85 6.92 -8.03
CA GLN A 29 -8.83 6.18 -7.21
C GLN A 29 -8.81 4.67 -7.52
N ALA A 30 -8.89 4.29 -8.79
CA ALA A 30 -8.81 2.88 -9.20
C ALA A 30 -7.50 2.22 -8.76
N ALA A 31 -6.38 2.94 -8.85
CA ALA A 31 -5.07 2.47 -8.39
C ALA A 31 -5.03 2.27 -6.87
N ALA A 32 -5.60 3.17 -6.08
CA ALA A 32 -5.66 3.05 -4.62
C ALA A 32 -6.51 1.84 -4.18
N VAL A 33 -7.66 1.64 -4.83
CA VAL A 33 -8.52 0.46 -4.61
C VAL A 33 -7.78 -0.83 -5.01
N PHE A 34 -7.06 -0.83 -6.13
CA PHE A 34 -6.28 -1.97 -6.57
C PHE A 34 -5.15 -2.30 -5.58
N PHE A 35 -4.43 -1.28 -5.11
CA PHE A 35 -3.38 -1.42 -4.10
C PHE A 35 -3.91 -2.03 -2.80
N LYS A 36 -5.02 -1.51 -2.28
CA LYS A 36 -5.68 -2.08 -1.09
C LYS A 36 -5.99 -3.57 -1.29
N ASN A 37 -6.61 -3.90 -2.43
CA ASN A 37 -6.99 -5.27 -2.74
C ASN A 37 -5.78 -6.19 -2.91
N MET A 38 -4.64 -5.68 -3.38
CA MET A 38 -3.39 -6.43 -3.41
C MET A 38 -2.89 -6.74 -2.00
N CYS A 39 -2.85 -5.74 -1.12
CA CYS A 39 -2.43 -5.94 0.28
C CYS A 39 -3.34 -6.99 0.96
N LYS A 40 -4.65 -6.87 0.81
CA LYS A 40 -5.61 -7.84 1.36
C LYS A 40 -5.38 -9.28 0.91
N ARG A 41 -4.89 -9.49 -0.32
CA ARG A 41 -4.77 -10.83 -0.93
C ARG A 41 -3.38 -11.43 -0.84
N HIS A 42 -2.33 -10.60 -0.76
CA HIS A 42 -0.95 -11.03 -1.00
C HIS A 42 0.02 -10.59 0.11
N TRP A 43 -0.45 -9.84 1.11
CA TRP A 43 0.40 -9.43 2.22
C TRP A 43 0.72 -10.57 3.18
N ASP A 44 -0.25 -11.44 3.45
CA ASP A 44 -0.04 -12.61 4.30
C ASP A 44 0.43 -13.82 3.48
N ALA A 45 1.52 -14.45 3.93
CA ALA A 45 2.11 -15.63 3.31
C ALA A 45 1.23 -16.87 3.48
N GLU A 46 0.53 -16.96 4.61
CA GLU A 46 -0.31 -18.13 4.91
C GLU A 46 -1.63 -18.10 4.14
N ALA A 47 -2.07 -16.92 3.70
CA ALA A 47 -3.34 -16.72 3.00
C ALA A 47 -3.22 -16.72 1.45
N SER A 48 -2.00 -16.80 0.88
CA SER A 48 -1.78 -16.58 -0.55
C SER A 48 -0.70 -17.46 -1.16
N GLU A 49 -1.00 -18.09 -2.30
CA GLU A 49 0.01 -18.81 -3.12
C GLU A 49 1.12 -17.89 -3.66
N VAL A 50 0.84 -16.58 -3.76
CA VAL A 50 1.82 -15.57 -4.20
C VAL A 50 1.90 -14.49 -3.14
N THR A 51 2.98 -14.52 -2.38
CA THR A 51 3.26 -13.55 -1.32
C THR A 51 4.18 -12.45 -1.81
N ILE A 52 3.95 -11.24 -1.31
CA ILE A 52 4.87 -10.11 -1.47
C ILE A 52 6.13 -10.40 -0.63
N GLY A 53 7.31 -10.32 -1.25
CA GLY A 53 8.60 -10.49 -0.56
C GLY A 53 8.87 -9.37 0.45
N GLU A 54 9.65 -9.66 1.50
CA GLU A 54 9.86 -8.73 2.62
C GLU A 54 10.52 -7.40 2.19
N ASP A 55 11.45 -7.43 1.23
CA ASP A 55 12.06 -6.19 0.68
C ASP A 55 11.00 -5.25 0.09
N VAL A 56 10.02 -5.82 -0.63
CA VAL A 56 8.92 -5.04 -1.21
C VAL A 56 7.98 -4.56 -0.11
N LYS A 57 7.68 -5.40 0.90
CA LYS A 57 6.85 -4.99 2.04
C LYS A 57 7.46 -3.81 2.78
N GLN A 58 8.78 -3.80 2.95
CA GLN A 58 9.48 -2.67 3.57
C GLN A 58 9.31 -1.39 2.75
N GLN A 59 9.57 -1.46 1.44
CA GLN A 59 9.37 -0.31 0.55
C GLN A 59 7.93 0.19 0.54
N VAL A 60 6.96 -0.71 0.57
CA VAL A 60 5.54 -0.35 0.64
C VAL A 60 5.24 0.39 1.94
N ARG A 61 5.72 -0.11 3.09
CA ARG A 61 5.52 0.53 4.39
C ARG A 61 6.09 1.95 4.43
N ASP A 62 7.30 2.15 3.93
CA ASP A 62 7.98 3.47 3.94
C ASP A 62 7.27 4.47 3.00
N ASN A 63 6.92 4.02 1.79
CA ASN A 63 6.27 4.86 0.79
C ASN A 63 4.81 5.16 1.15
N LEU A 64 4.10 4.22 1.76
CA LEU A 64 2.67 4.36 2.10
C LEU A 64 2.45 5.44 3.14
N LEU A 65 3.30 5.52 4.17
CA LEU A 65 3.23 6.60 5.17
C LEU A 65 3.49 7.97 4.53
N SER A 66 4.54 8.05 3.72
CA SER A 66 4.90 9.30 3.02
C SER A 66 3.77 9.76 2.07
N LEU A 67 3.17 8.82 1.35
CA LEU A 67 2.07 9.08 0.42
C LEU A 67 0.80 9.52 1.15
N PHE A 68 0.46 8.86 2.26
CA PHE A 68 -0.75 9.11 3.03
C PHE A 68 -0.85 10.57 3.51
N LEU A 69 0.29 11.21 3.77
CA LEU A 69 0.36 12.60 4.25
C LEU A 69 0.15 13.65 3.14
N VAL A 70 0.32 13.29 1.86
CA VAL A 70 0.32 14.26 0.75
C VAL A 70 -0.85 14.08 -0.23
N VAL A 71 -1.60 12.99 -0.12
CA VAL A 71 -2.74 12.70 -1.02
C VAL A 71 -4.03 13.40 -0.56
N PRO A 72 -4.97 13.68 -1.48
CA PRO A 72 -6.30 14.18 -1.12
C PRO A 72 -7.11 13.16 -0.31
N GLU A 73 -8.05 13.65 0.49
CA GLU A 73 -8.91 12.88 1.42
C GLU A 73 -9.58 11.66 0.78
N SER A 74 -10.05 11.81 -0.46
CA SER A 74 -10.68 10.71 -1.21
C SER A 74 -9.76 9.50 -1.42
N ILE A 75 -8.46 9.71 -1.57
CA ILE A 75 -7.46 8.65 -1.72
C ILE A 75 -6.99 8.19 -0.33
N GLN A 76 -6.86 9.14 0.60
CA GLN A 76 -6.48 8.89 1.99
C GLN A 76 -7.38 7.83 2.64
N ALA A 77 -8.69 7.84 2.38
CA ALA A 77 -9.62 6.81 2.86
C ALA A 77 -9.26 5.39 2.39
N GLN A 78 -8.88 5.21 1.12
CA GLN A 78 -8.47 3.92 0.58
C GLN A 78 -7.11 3.47 1.13
N LEU A 79 -6.18 4.41 1.29
CA LEU A 79 -4.87 4.14 1.88
C LEU A 79 -4.98 3.80 3.37
N SER A 80 -5.87 4.45 4.11
CA SER A 80 -6.11 4.14 5.53
C SER A 80 -6.54 2.69 5.71
N GLU A 81 -7.41 2.19 4.83
CA GLU A 81 -7.85 0.79 4.88
C GLU A 81 -6.69 -0.18 4.54
N ALA A 82 -5.84 0.19 3.58
CA ALA A 82 -4.62 -0.57 3.28
C ALA A 82 -3.62 -0.57 4.45
N ILE A 83 -3.43 0.58 5.12
CA ILE A 83 -2.61 0.71 6.33
C ILE A 83 -3.14 -0.21 7.43
N SER A 84 -4.46 -0.21 7.69
CA SER A 84 -5.06 -1.09 8.70
C SER A 84 -4.84 -2.57 8.42
N ILE A 85 -4.92 -2.99 7.14
CA ILE A 85 -4.63 -4.37 6.72
C ILE A 85 -3.16 -4.69 7.00
N ILE A 86 -2.22 -3.87 6.54
CA ILE A 86 -0.80 -4.15 6.75
C ILE A 86 -0.44 -4.13 8.24
N ALA A 87 -0.99 -3.17 8.99
CA ALA A 87 -0.77 -3.04 10.43
C ALA A 87 -1.24 -4.28 11.21
N SER A 88 -2.33 -4.94 10.80
CA SER A 88 -2.77 -6.16 11.50
C SER A 88 -1.79 -7.33 11.40
N HIS A 89 -0.86 -7.30 10.45
CA HIS A 89 0.17 -8.33 10.27
C HIS A 89 1.56 -7.88 10.75
N ASP A 90 1.91 -6.61 10.55
CA ASP A 90 3.28 -6.15 10.71
C ASP A 90 3.49 -5.24 11.94
N PHE A 91 2.42 -4.71 12.55
CA PHE A 91 2.52 -3.88 13.76
C PHE A 91 2.41 -4.75 15.03
N PRO A 92 3.19 -4.49 16.09
CA PRO A 92 4.25 -3.47 16.20
C PRO A 92 5.62 -3.95 15.70
N GLU A 93 5.86 -5.25 15.60
CA GLU A 93 7.19 -5.84 15.53
C GLU A 93 7.98 -5.41 14.29
N ARG A 94 7.32 -5.41 13.12
CA ARG A 94 7.93 -5.11 11.83
C ARG A 94 7.68 -3.67 11.39
N TRP A 95 6.69 -2.97 11.95
CA TRP A 95 6.33 -1.62 11.52
C TRP A 95 6.17 -0.61 12.66
N GLN A 96 7.23 -0.47 13.45
CA GLN A 96 7.26 0.43 14.62
C GLN A 96 7.05 1.91 14.27
N ALA A 97 7.38 2.33 13.05
CA ALA A 97 7.25 3.70 12.58
C ALA A 97 5.79 4.14 12.29
N LEU A 98 4.82 3.21 12.30
CA LEU A 98 3.43 3.50 11.96
C LEU A 98 2.79 4.53 12.91
N LEU A 99 2.79 4.27 14.22
CA LEU A 99 2.18 5.17 15.20
C LEU A 99 2.84 6.56 15.22
N PRO A 100 4.19 6.68 15.27
CA PRO A 100 4.84 7.98 15.17
C PRO A 100 4.43 8.78 13.93
N ALA A 101 4.28 8.13 12.77
CA ALA A 101 3.89 8.80 11.54
C ALA A 101 2.42 9.29 11.54
N LEU A 102 1.52 8.59 12.25
CA LEU A 102 0.10 8.96 12.33
C LEU A 102 -0.20 9.99 13.43
N VAL A 103 0.57 9.99 14.53
CA VAL A 103 0.34 10.91 15.66
C VAL A 103 0.93 12.31 15.41
N GLN A 104 1.84 12.45 14.44
CA GLN A 104 2.40 13.76 14.06
C GLN A 104 1.52 14.59 13.11
N GLN A 105 0.22 14.28 13.04
CA GLN A 105 -0.78 15.09 12.31
C GLN A 105 -1.34 16.24 13.16
#